data_AF-E6TNH0-F1
#
_entry.id   AF-E6TNH0-F1
#
_cell.length_a   1.000
_cell.length_b   1.000
_cell.length_c   1.000
_cell.angle_alpha   90.00
_cell.angle_beta   90.00
_cell.angle_gamma   90.00
#
_symmetry.space_group_name_H-M   'P 1'
#
loop_
_entity.id
_entity.type
_entity.pdbx_description
1 polymer ?
#
loop_
_entity_poly.entity_id
_entity_poly.type
_entity_poly.pdbx_seq_one_letter_code
_entity_poly.pdbx_strand_id
1 'polypeptide(L)'
;MRLTRPAALGAAAAASCLLLAPVASAQPEPTPAPDAEGPKTTIDASGSYAVGTEILPGVYQSAGPVDDGACYWKRVAGEELVDNALTKKPAFVQIMPTDTTFTTSDCQAWTLTNAPMPPQPSPASLLGELTKAIGSGMFSGGPPP
;
A
#
# COMPACT_ATOMS: atom_id res chain seq x y z
N MET A 1 -45.47 41.40 51.86
CA MET A 1 -45.87 40.85 53.17
C MET A 1 -44.90 39.75 53.54
N ARG A 2 -44.24 39.89 54.71
CA ARG A 2 -43.47 38.80 55.34
C ARG A 2 -44.45 37.73 55.80
N LEU A 3 -44.11 36.45 55.69
CA LEU A 3 -44.53 35.47 56.69
C LEU A 3 -43.53 34.31 56.74
N THR A 4 -43.02 34.08 57.95
CA THR A 4 -42.05 33.06 58.35
C THR A 4 -42.76 31.89 59.04
N ARG A 5 -42.39 30.64 58.64
CA ARG A 5 -42.28 29.34 59.38
C ARG A 5 -43.46 28.82 60.23
N PRO A 6 -43.74 27.49 60.20
CA PRO A 6 -43.06 26.56 61.13
C PRO A 6 -42.74 25.14 60.59
N ALA A 7 -41.96 24.42 61.40
CA ALA A 7 -41.55 23.02 61.27
C ALA A 7 -42.62 22.05 61.81
N ALA A 8 -42.58 20.77 61.40
CA ALA A 8 -42.58 19.59 62.29
C ALA A 8 -42.78 18.26 61.55
N LEU A 9 -41.92 17.31 61.92
CA LEU A 9 -42.06 15.85 62.08
C LEU A 9 -43.11 15.04 61.29
N GLY A 10 -42.63 13.93 60.71
CA GLY A 10 -43.47 12.79 60.35
C GLY A 10 -42.69 11.70 59.63
N ALA A 11 -41.94 10.89 60.36
CA ALA A 11 -41.39 9.63 59.86
C ALA A 11 -42.48 8.56 59.84
N ALA A 12 -42.53 7.73 58.78
CA ALA A 12 -42.51 6.26 58.82
C ALA A 12 -43.15 5.61 57.57
N ALA A 13 -42.32 4.80 56.91
CA ALA A 13 -42.60 3.49 56.29
C ALA A 13 -43.95 3.24 55.58
N ALA A 14 -43.93 2.96 54.28
CA ALA A 14 -43.68 1.62 53.72
C ALA A 14 -44.10 1.54 52.23
N ALA A 15 -43.51 0.57 51.54
CA ALA A 15 -43.95 -0.02 50.27
C ALA A 15 -43.71 0.78 48.97
N SER A 16 -42.60 0.48 48.31
CA SER A 16 -42.65 -0.24 47.03
C SER A 16 -41.22 -0.55 46.56
N CYS A 17 -40.93 -1.83 46.36
CA CYS A 17 -39.69 -2.28 45.72
C CYS A 17 -39.70 -1.86 44.25
N LEU A 18 -39.13 -0.69 43.96
CA LEU A 18 -38.57 -0.39 42.65
C LEU A 18 -37.16 -0.98 42.64
N LEU A 19 -37.00 -2.15 42.05
CA LEU A 19 -35.68 -2.69 41.72
C LEU A 19 -35.09 -1.82 40.61
N LEU A 20 -34.36 -0.77 41.01
CA LEU A 20 -33.35 -0.14 40.16
C LEU A 20 -32.20 -1.13 40.03
N ALA A 21 -32.22 -1.95 38.99
CA ALA A 21 -31.03 -2.68 38.59
C ALA A 21 -29.94 -1.65 38.23
N PRO A 22 -28.72 -1.75 38.77
CA PRO A 22 -27.62 -0.98 38.21
C PRO A 22 -27.38 -1.55 36.82
N VAL A 23 -27.63 -0.75 35.78
CA VAL A 23 -27.02 -1.02 34.48
C VAL A 23 -25.52 -0.91 34.70
N ALA A 24 -24.88 -2.06 34.91
CA ALA A 24 -23.45 -2.18 34.78
C ALA A 24 -23.13 -1.82 33.33
N SER A 25 -22.71 -0.58 33.09
CA SER A 25 -22.09 -0.19 31.84
C SER A 25 -20.84 -1.06 31.69
N ALA A 26 -20.94 -2.10 30.88
CA ALA A 26 -19.78 -2.75 30.29
C ALA A 26 -19.13 -1.70 29.40
N GLN A 27 -18.15 -0.98 29.93
CA GLN A 27 -17.28 -0.13 29.13
C GLN A 27 -16.57 -1.05 28.13
N PRO A 28 -16.62 -0.76 26.81
CA PRO A 28 -15.85 -1.53 25.85
C PRO A 28 -14.39 -1.51 26.29
N GLU A 29 -13.80 -2.69 26.51
CA GLU A 29 -12.35 -2.79 26.69
C GLU A 29 -11.69 -2.12 25.48
N PRO A 30 -10.62 -1.32 25.68
CA PRO A 30 -9.88 -0.76 24.57
C PRO A 30 -9.37 -1.92 23.72
N THR A 31 -9.89 -2.02 22.49
CA THR A 31 -9.31 -2.89 21.47
C THR A 31 -7.82 -2.55 21.37
N PRO A 32 -6.91 -3.54 21.42
CA PRO A 32 -5.50 -3.29 21.19
C PRO A 32 -5.39 -2.52 19.87
N ALA A 33 -4.83 -1.31 19.93
CA ALA A 33 -4.48 -0.60 18.70
C ALA A 33 -3.56 -1.52 17.90
N PRO A 34 -3.76 -1.69 16.58
CA PRO A 34 -2.80 -2.41 15.76
C PRO A 34 -1.41 -1.86 16.05
N ASP A 35 -0.47 -2.74 16.40
CA ASP A 35 0.93 -2.37 16.55
C ASP A 35 1.30 -1.53 15.31
N ALA A 36 1.78 -0.31 15.55
CA ALA A 36 2.27 0.57 14.50
C ALA A 36 3.57 -0.04 13.97
N GLU A 37 3.45 -1.10 13.18
CA GLU A 37 4.54 -1.75 12.49
C GLU A 37 5.13 -0.72 11.52
N GLY A 38 6.44 -0.47 11.65
CA GLY A 38 7.13 0.51 10.81
C GLY A 38 7.06 0.18 9.31
N PRO A 39 7.49 1.10 8.45
CA PRO A 39 7.49 0.88 7.00
C PRO A 39 8.28 -0.38 6.63
N LYS A 40 7.68 -1.19 5.76
CA LYS A 40 8.17 -2.49 5.35
C LYS A 40 9.23 -2.37 4.24
N THR A 41 10.03 -3.42 4.11
CA THR A 41 11.00 -3.59 3.01
C THR A 41 10.56 -4.67 2.02
N THR A 42 9.39 -5.28 2.23
CA THR A 42 8.76 -6.25 1.35
C THR A 42 7.33 -5.83 1.02
N ILE A 43 6.89 -6.18 -0.18
CA ILE A 43 5.55 -5.92 -0.70
C ILE A 43 5.02 -7.25 -1.26
N ASP A 44 4.25 -7.96 -0.46
CA ASP A 44 3.88 -9.35 -0.74
C ASP A 44 2.58 -9.50 -1.55
N ALA A 45 1.87 -8.40 -1.78
CA ALA A 45 0.57 -8.41 -2.44
C ALA A 45 0.42 -7.26 -3.44
N SER A 46 -0.61 -7.39 -4.29
CA SER A 46 -1.08 -6.26 -5.10
C SER A 46 -1.78 -5.24 -4.21
N GLY A 47 -1.66 -3.97 -4.57
CA GLY A 47 -2.23 -2.88 -3.79
C GLY A 47 -1.53 -1.55 -4.03
N SER A 48 -1.96 -0.55 -3.26
CA SER A 48 -1.34 0.77 -3.19
C SER A 48 -0.71 0.94 -1.81
N TYR A 49 0.55 1.36 -1.79
CA TYR A 49 1.39 1.45 -0.60
C TYR A 49 1.88 2.88 -0.43
N ALA A 50 1.65 3.45 0.75
CA ALA A 50 2.12 4.78 1.10
C ALA A 50 3.63 4.76 1.40
N VAL A 51 4.40 5.53 0.63
CA VAL A 51 5.86 5.56 0.73
C VAL A 51 6.27 6.39 1.95
N GLY A 52 7.21 5.87 2.73
CA GLY A 52 7.69 6.46 3.98
C GLY A 52 6.87 6.07 5.22
N THR A 53 5.65 5.55 5.06
CA THR A 53 4.81 5.08 6.17
C THR A 53 4.55 3.58 6.13
N GLU A 54 4.22 3.02 4.97
CA GLU A 54 3.95 1.59 4.81
C GLU A 54 5.12 0.84 4.18
N ILE A 55 5.87 1.51 3.29
CA ILE A 55 7.08 0.96 2.67
C ILE A 55 8.22 1.98 2.68
N LEU A 56 9.45 1.50 2.81
CA LEU A 56 10.62 2.38 2.75
C LEU A 56 10.95 2.81 1.31
N PRO A 57 11.45 4.03 1.07
CA PRO A 57 12.03 4.39 -0.22
C PRO A 57 13.32 3.58 -0.47
N GLY A 58 13.61 3.34 -1.75
CA GLY A 58 14.80 2.62 -2.19
C GLY A 58 14.57 1.79 -3.46
N VAL A 59 15.53 0.93 -3.80
CA VAL A 59 15.44 0.07 -4.98
C VAL A 59 14.73 -1.22 -4.61
N TYR A 60 13.66 -1.55 -5.31
CA TYR A 60 12.94 -2.81 -5.15
C TYR A 60 13.12 -3.69 -6.38
N GLN A 61 13.16 -5.00 -6.14
CA GLN A 61 13.20 -6.03 -7.18
C GLN A 61 11.99 -6.95 -7.03
N SER A 62 11.37 -7.30 -8.16
CA SER A 62 10.38 -8.37 -8.27
C SER A 62 10.82 -9.38 -9.32
N ALA A 63 10.47 -10.65 -9.11
CA ALA A 63 10.69 -11.72 -10.09
C ALA A 63 9.84 -11.57 -11.37
N GLY A 64 8.90 -10.62 -11.40
CA GLY A 64 8.07 -10.33 -12.57
C GLY A 64 6.60 -10.72 -12.36
N PRO A 65 5.86 -11.10 -13.41
CA PRO A 65 4.44 -11.42 -13.30
C PRO A 65 4.17 -12.64 -12.41
N VAL A 66 2.98 -12.67 -11.80
CA VAL A 66 2.37 -13.92 -11.32
C VAL A 66 1.91 -14.74 -12.53
N ASP A 67 2.20 -16.04 -12.52
CA ASP A 67 1.91 -16.99 -13.60
C ASP A 67 2.35 -16.45 -14.99
N ASP A 68 1.54 -16.66 -16.03
CA ASP A 68 1.77 -16.17 -17.40
C ASP A 68 1.23 -14.75 -17.65
N GLY A 69 0.92 -14.01 -16.57
CA GLY A 69 0.31 -12.69 -16.60
C GLY A 69 1.26 -11.56 -17.03
N ALA A 70 0.97 -10.35 -16.56
CA ALA A 70 1.81 -9.18 -16.73
C ALA A 70 1.86 -8.39 -15.43
N CYS A 71 3.08 -8.13 -14.95
CA CYS A 71 3.32 -7.33 -13.75
C CYS A 71 3.17 -5.85 -14.11
N TYR A 72 2.23 -5.17 -13.47
CA TYR A 72 2.06 -3.73 -13.57
C TYR A 72 2.51 -3.05 -12.28
N TRP A 73 3.19 -1.91 -12.42
CA TRP A 73 3.44 -1.02 -11.31
C TRP A 73 3.45 0.43 -11.74
N LYS A 74 3.20 1.32 -10.78
CA LYS A 74 3.33 2.77 -10.95
C LYS A 74 3.81 3.44 -9.67
N ARG A 75 4.45 4.58 -9.86
CA ARG A 75 4.86 5.51 -8.81
C ARG A 75 4.14 6.84 -9.00
N VAL A 76 3.67 7.40 -7.90
CA VAL A 76 3.02 8.70 -7.87
C VAL A 76 3.74 9.59 -6.85
N ALA A 77 3.97 10.85 -7.20
CA ALA A 77 4.48 11.89 -6.30
C ALA A 77 3.44 13.03 -6.21
N GLY A 78 2.77 13.13 -5.07
CA GLY A 78 1.60 14.01 -4.94
C GLY A 78 0.46 13.51 -5.82
N GLU A 79 0.15 14.26 -6.88
CA GLU A 79 -0.87 13.93 -7.89
C GLU A 79 -0.25 13.47 -9.23
N GLU A 80 1.08 13.54 -9.37
CA GLU A 80 1.78 13.24 -10.62
C GLU A 80 2.16 11.77 -10.71
N LEU A 81 1.82 11.11 -11.82
CA LEU A 81 2.38 9.80 -12.17
C LEU A 81 3.80 10.00 -12.69
N VAL A 82 4.79 9.64 -11.87
CA VAL A 82 6.21 9.88 -12.18
C VAL A 82 6.87 8.73 -12.93
N ASP A 83 6.35 7.51 -12.78
CA ASP A 83 6.88 6.34 -13.48
C ASP A 83 5.85 5.21 -13.50
N ASN A 84 5.86 4.38 -14.54
CA ASN A 84 5.11 3.14 -14.60
C ASN A 84 5.71 2.15 -15.60
N ALA A 85 5.39 0.88 -15.41
CA ALA A 85 5.67 -0.12 -16.43
C ALA A 85 4.67 -1.29 -16.37
N LEU A 86 4.50 -1.93 -17.52
CA LEU A 86 3.83 -3.22 -17.66
C LEU A 86 4.84 -4.20 -18.27
N THR A 87 5.15 -5.30 -17.58
CA THR A 87 6.22 -6.21 -17.97
C THR A 87 5.87 -7.68 -17.79
N LYS A 88 6.40 -8.53 -18.67
CA LYS A 88 6.39 -10.00 -18.55
C LYS A 88 7.74 -10.55 -18.08
N LYS A 89 8.65 -9.67 -17.64
CA LYS A 89 10.01 -9.99 -17.19
C LYS A 89 10.19 -9.55 -15.74
N PRO A 90 11.25 -10.00 -15.04
CA PRO A 90 11.66 -9.42 -13.77
C PRO A 90 11.74 -7.90 -13.83
N ALA A 91 11.40 -7.25 -12.72
CA ALA A 91 11.27 -5.81 -12.64
C ALA A 91 12.15 -5.24 -11.53
N PHE A 92 12.69 -4.05 -11.80
CA PHE A 92 13.40 -3.23 -10.82
C PHE A 92 12.80 -1.84 -10.82
N VAL A 93 12.61 -1.26 -9.64
CA VAL A 93 12.06 0.07 -9.49
C VAL A 93 12.80 0.83 -8.40
N GLN A 94 13.18 2.07 -8.69
CA GLN A 94 13.67 3.00 -7.68
C GLN A 94 12.47 3.78 -7.15
N ILE A 95 12.03 3.48 -5.93
CA ILE A 95 11.04 4.27 -5.21
C ILE A 95 11.78 5.42 -4.53
N MET A 96 11.39 6.66 -4.81
CA MET A 96 12.04 7.86 -4.29
C MET A 96 11.37 8.31 -3.00
N PRO A 97 12.10 8.99 -2.08
CA PRO A 97 11.49 9.55 -0.86
C PRO A 97 10.39 10.59 -1.12
N THR A 98 10.35 11.17 -2.33
CA THR A 98 9.33 12.13 -2.77
C THR A 98 8.08 11.48 -3.34
N ASP A 99 8.11 10.16 -3.59
CA ASP A 99 6.92 9.43 -4.00
C ASP A 99 5.94 9.41 -2.84
N THR A 100 4.66 9.57 -3.12
CA THR A 100 3.57 9.45 -2.15
C THR A 100 2.98 8.05 -2.16
N THR A 101 2.92 7.41 -3.32
CA THR A 101 2.31 6.08 -3.46
C THR A 101 3.04 5.23 -4.49
N PHE A 102 3.30 3.97 -4.12
CA PHE A 102 3.66 2.91 -5.03
C PHE A 102 2.46 1.97 -5.21
N THR A 103 2.04 1.69 -6.44
CA THR A 103 0.95 0.74 -6.70
C THR A 103 1.46 -0.39 -7.57
N THR A 104 1.09 -1.62 -7.24
CA THR A 104 1.48 -2.82 -7.99
C THR A 104 0.30 -3.77 -8.16
N SER A 105 0.24 -4.45 -9.31
CA SER A 105 -0.77 -5.46 -9.66
C SER A 105 -0.10 -6.62 -10.37
N ASP A 106 -0.48 -7.84 -10.00
CA ASP A 106 -0.09 -9.08 -10.68
C ASP A 106 1.43 -9.28 -10.79
N CYS A 107 2.17 -8.68 -9.86
CA CYS A 107 3.60 -8.88 -9.69
C CYS A 107 3.84 -9.89 -8.57
N GLN A 108 4.87 -10.72 -8.73
CA GLN A 108 5.50 -11.42 -7.61
C GLN A 108 6.01 -10.39 -6.59
N ALA A 109 6.20 -10.84 -5.35
CA ALA A 109 6.59 -9.98 -4.24
C ALA A 109 7.78 -9.07 -4.58
N TRP A 110 7.71 -7.82 -4.11
CA TRP A 110 8.82 -6.88 -4.23
C TRP A 110 9.66 -6.90 -2.96
N THR A 111 10.97 -6.91 -3.11
CA THR A 111 11.91 -6.84 -1.98
C THR A 111 12.89 -5.71 -2.19
N LEU A 112 13.11 -4.90 -1.16
CA LEU A 112 14.14 -3.87 -1.14
C LEU A 112 15.52 -4.54 -1.32
N THR A 113 16.30 -4.04 -2.26
CA THR A 113 17.59 -4.62 -2.66
C THR A 113 18.68 -3.56 -2.72
N ASN A 114 19.92 -4.01 -2.52
CA ASN A 114 21.13 -3.22 -2.75
C ASN A 114 21.78 -3.54 -4.12
N ALA A 115 21.15 -4.38 -4.93
CA ALA A 115 21.60 -4.64 -6.29
C ALA A 115 21.54 -3.34 -7.12
N PRO A 116 22.52 -3.10 -8.00
CA PRO A 116 22.46 -1.95 -8.89
C PRO A 116 21.24 -2.06 -9.81
N MET A 117 20.59 -0.92 -10.06
CA MET A 117 19.55 -0.84 -11.09
C MET A 117 20.11 -1.37 -12.42
N PRO A 118 19.39 -2.26 -13.13
CA PRO A 118 19.86 -2.78 -14.40
C PRO A 118 20.11 -1.62 -15.37
N PRO A 119 21.22 -1.68 -16.14
CA PRO A 119 21.55 -0.62 -17.06
C PRO A 119 20.44 -0.49 -18.11
N GLN A 120 19.93 0.74 -18.28
CA GLN A 120 19.03 1.03 -19.38
C GLN A 120 19.83 0.95 -20.69
N PRO A 121 19.26 0.35 -21.75
CA PRO A 121 19.95 0.27 -23.03
C PRO A 121 20.22 1.67 -23.58
N SER A 122 21.47 1.93 -23.97
CA SER A 122 21.84 3.21 -24.56
C SER A 122 21.33 3.31 -26.01
N PRO A 123 21.13 4.54 -26.54
CA PRO A 123 20.75 4.72 -27.94
C PRO A 123 21.70 4.01 -28.93
N ALA A 124 23.00 4.00 -28.63
CA ALA A 124 24.01 3.31 -29.44
C ALA A 124 23.84 1.79 -29.40
N SER A 125 23.54 1.21 -28.23
CA SER A 125 23.26 -0.22 -28.08
C SER A 125 22.03 -0.61 -28.89
N LEU A 126 20.97 0.22 -28.85
CA LEU A 126 19.74 -0.02 -29.61
C LEU A 126 19.99 0.04 -31.13
N LEU A 127 20.80 1.00 -31.59
CA LEU A 127 21.14 1.11 -33.01
C LEU A 127 21.99 -0.08 -33.48
N GLY A 128 22.91 -0.55 -32.63
CA GLY A 128 23.69 -1.76 -32.89
C GLY A 128 22.82 -3.02 -33.03
N GLU A 129 21.90 -3.23 -32.09
CA GLU A 129 20.94 -4.34 -32.13
C GLU A 129 20.04 -4.26 -33.37
N LEU A 130 19.57 -3.06 -33.74
CA LEU A 130 18.77 -2.86 -34.95
C LEU A 130 19.57 -3.18 -36.22
N THR A 131 20.82 -2.71 -36.29
CA THR A 131 21.71 -2.98 -37.43
C THR A 131 21.95 -4.48 -37.58
N LYS A 132 22.15 -5.18 -36.46
CA LYS A 132 22.29 -6.64 -36.43
C LYS A 132 21.01 -7.35 -36.90
N ALA A 133 19.83 -6.90 -36.46
CA ALA A 133 18.56 -7.47 -36.89
C ALA A 133 18.33 -7.33 -38.41
N ILE A 134 18.67 -6.16 -38.97
CA ILE A 134 18.61 -5.91 -40.42
C ILE A 134 19.63 -6.78 -41.18
N GLY A 135 20.88 -6.83 -40.69
CA GLY A 135 21.95 -7.61 -41.31
C GLY A 135 21.75 -9.13 -41.24
N SER A 136 20.98 -9.63 -40.28
CA SER A 136 20.71 -11.07 -40.10
C SER A 136 19.56 -11.59 -40.98
N GLY A 137 18.96 -10.77 -41.84
CA GLY A 137 17.88 -11.22 -42.73
C GLY A 137 16.56 -11.53 -42.02
N MET A 138 16.36 -11.10 -40.76
CA MET A 138 15.10 -11.30 -40.03
C MET A 138 13.87 -10.73 -40.78
N PHE A 139 14.09 -9.78 -41.69
CA PHE A 139 13.07 -9.14 -42.52
C PHE A 139 13.05 -9.64 -43.98
N SER A 140 13.88 -10.61 -44.37
CA SER A 140 13.98 -11.08 -45.76
C SER A 140 12.99 -12.19 -46.12
N GLY A 141 11.96 -12.41 -45.30
CA GLY A 141 10.84 -13.31 -45.62
C GLY A 141 9.88 -12.70 -46.63
N GLY A 142 10.27 -12.64 -47.91
CA GLY A 142 9.31 -12.42 -49.00
C GLY A 142 8.33 -13.61 -49.10
N PRO A 143 7.08 -13.40 -49.58
CA PRO A 143 6.12 -14.49 -49.69
C PRO A 143 6.62 -15.55 -50.68
N PRO A 144 6.37 -16.85 -50.44
CA PRO A 144 6.78 -17.91 -51.36
C PRO A 144 6.06 -17.78 -52.71
N PRO A 145 6.67 -18.24 -53.82
CA PRO A 145 6.09 -18.16 -55.17
C PRO A 145 4.81 -18.99 -55.32
#